data_AF-A0A1L3ZZD4-F1
#
_entry.id   AF-A0A1L3ZZD4-F1
#
_cell.length_a   1.000
_cell.length_b   1.000
_cell.length_c   1.000
_cell.angle_alpha   90.00
_cell.angle_beta   90.00
_cell.angle_gamma   90.00
#
_symmetry.space_group_name_H-M   'P 1'
#
loop_
_entity.id
_entity.type
_entity.pdbx_description
1 polymer ?
#
loop_
_entity_poly.entity_id
_entity_poly.type
_entity_poly.pdbx_seq_one_letter_code
_entity_poly.pdbx_strand_id
1 'polypeptide(L)'
;MAKFIAIAGFAALTACGGADTPAENVEEQADVQADAIENQADMVDDQADMAANEMGEDALENQADALENRADAVRESGEARSDAMEEAR
;
A
#
# COMPACT_ATOMS: atom_id res chain seq x y z
N MET A 1 0.59 -37.60 9.63
CA MET A 1 -0.05 -36.64 10.57
C MET A 1 0.31 -35.24 10.09
N ALA A 2 -0.29 -34.79 8.98
CA ALA A 2 -0.09 -33.44 8.47
C ALA A 2 -0.98 -32.50 9.30
N LYS A 3 -0.35 -31.66 10.12
CA LYS A 3 -1.05 -30.60 10.84
C LYS A 3 -1.33 -29.48 9.83
N PHE A 4 -2.50 -29.54 9.22
CA PHE A 4 -3.06 -28.41 8.48
C PHE A 4 -3.34 -27.28 9.47
N ILE A 5 -2.43 -26.31 9.54
CA ILE A 5 -2.72 -25.02 10.19
C ILE A 5 -3.51 -24.21 9.15
N ALA A 6 -4.81 -24.50 9.06
CA ALA A 6 -5.73 -23.63 8.35
C ALA A 6 -5.89 -22.36 9.19
N ILE A 7 -5.18 -21.29 8.82
CA ILE A 7 -5.49 -19.93 9.29
C ILE A 7 -6.69 -19.44 8.48
N ALA A 8 -7.84 -20.08 8.70
CA ALA A 8 -9.13 -19.55 8.30
C ALA A 8 -9.57 -18.59 9.41
N GLY A 9 -9.23 -17.30 9.29
CA GLY A 9 -9.44 -16.43 10.43
C GLY A 9 -9.19 -14.94 10.28
N PHE A 10 -9.42 -14.34 9.11
CA PHE A 10 -9.85 -12.93 9.05
C PHE A 10 -10.81 -12.71 7.88
N ALA A 11 -11.92 -13.45 7.91
CA ALA A 11 -13.10 -13.21 7.07
C ALA A 11 -13.87 -11.93 7.49
N ALA A 12 -13.16 -10.85 7.82
CA ALA A 12 -13.77 -9.55 8.15
C ALA A 12 -13.92 -8.64 6.93
N LEU A 13 -13.50 -9.08 5.74
CA LEU A 13 -13.73 -8.37 4.48
C LEU A 13 -14.89 -8.96 3.65
N THR A 14 -15.85 -9.61 4.30
CA THR A 14 -17.11 -10.05 3.67
C THR A 14 -18.02 -8.89 3.24
N ALA A 15 -17.55 -7.65 3.25
CA ALA A 15 -18.28 -6.49 2.74
C ALA A 15 -17.67 -5.84 1.47
N CYS A 16 -16.51 -6.31 0.96
CA CYS A 16 -15.95 -5.73 -0.28
C CYS A 16 -15.16 -6.70 -1.18
N GLY A 17 -15.30 -8.02 -1.01
CA GLY A 17 -14.66 -8.99 -1.89
C GLY A 17 -14.50 -10.31 -1.17
N GLY A 18 -15.23 -11.32 -1.60
CA GLY A 18 -15.18 -12.65 -1.03
C GLY A 18 -13.78 -13.29 -1.16
N ALA A 19 -13.64 -14.46 -0.54
CA ALA A 19 -12.47 -15.34 -0.55
C ALA A 19 -12.04 -15.87 -1.95
N ASP A 20 -12.50 -15.23 -3.01
CA ASP A 20 -12.27 -15.53 -4.44
C ASP A 20 -11.66 -14.33 -5.19
N THR A 21 -11.14 -13.32 -4.48
CA THR A 21 -10.41 -12.24 -5.17
C THR A 21 -9.05 -12.80 -5.60
N PRO A 22 -8.74 -12.85 -6.91
CA PRO A 22 -7.44 -13.32 -7.40
C PRO A 22 -6.29 -12.53 -6.75
N ALA A 23 -5.17 -13.20 -6.49
CA ALA A 23 -3.95 -12.58 -5.95
C ALA A 23 -3.53 -11.34 -6.78
N GLU A 24 -3.58 -11.44 -8.11
CA GLU A 24 -3.37 -10.34 -9.06
C GLU A 24 -4.26 -9.12 -8.78
N ASN A 25 -5.53 -9.31 -8.41
CA ASN A 25 -6.44 -8.20 -8.09
C ASN A 25 -6.14 -7.56 -6.72
N VAL A 26 -5.42 -8.24 -5.84
CA VAL A 26 -4.99 -7.70 -4.53
C VAL A 26 -3.74 -6.84 -4.71
N GLU A 27 -2.78 -7.32 -5.50
CA GLU A 27 -1.59 -6.59 -5.90
C GLU A 27 -1.97 -5.33 -6.69
N GLU A 28 -2.82 -5.45 -7.73
CA GLU A 28 -3.22 -4.30 -8.54
C GLU A 28 -4.02 -3.25 -7.73
N GLN A 29 -4.80 -3.67 -6.73
CA GLN A 29 -5.46 -2.72 -5.82
C GLN A 29 -4.50 -2.03 -4.85
N ALA A 30 -3.40 -2.69 -4.48
CA ALA A 30 -2.34 -2.08 -3.69
C ALA A 30 -1.55 -1.09 -4.55
N ASP A 31 -1.21 -1.45 -5.78
CA ASP A 31 -0.55 -0.56 -6.74
C ASP A 31 -1.37 0.69 -7.02
N VAL A 32 -2.66 0.56 -7.32
CA VAL A 32 -3.54 1.72 -7.55
C VAL A 32 -3.61 2.63 -6.31
N GLN A 33 -3.58 2.07 -5.10
CA GLN A 33 -3.54 2.88 -3.88
C GLN A 33 -2.18 3.53 -3.66
N ALA A 34 -1.09 2.81 -3.90
CA ALA A 34 0.27 3.32 -3.78
C ALA A 34 0.49 4.46 -4.79
N ASP A 35 0.08 4.30 -6.04
CA ASP A 35 0.15 5.33 -7.07
C ASP A 35 -0.67 6.57 -6.68
N ALA A 36 -1.84 6.41 -6.05
CA ALA A 36 -2.62 7.54 -5.56
C ALA A 36 -1.93 8.28 -4.39
N ILE A 37 -1.10 7.58 -3.62
CA ILE A 37 -0.29 8.17 -2.55
C ILE A 37 0.96 8.84 -3.13
N GLU A 38 1.63 8.24 -4.11
CA GLU A 38 2.75 8.86 -4.83
C GLU A 38 2.32 10.15 -5.53
N ASN A 39 1.18 10.15 -6.22
CA ASN A 39 0.64 11.40 -6.79
C ASN A 39 0.41 12.49 -5.73
N GLN A 40 0.11 12.11 -4.48
CA GLN A 40 0.05 13.08 -3.37
C GLN A 40 1.43 13.50 -2.89
N ALA A 41 2.40 12.58 -2.84
CA ALA A 41 3.78 12.89 -2.52
C ALA A 41 4.34 13.89 -3.53
N ASP A 42 4.18 13.65 -4.84
CA ASP A 42 4.61 14.55 -5.92
C ASP A 42 3.99 15.94 -5.77
N MET A 43 2.68 16.02 -5.47
CA MET A 43 2.03 17.32 -5.25
C MET A 43 2.55 18.07 -4.02
N VAL A 44 3.05 17.35 -3.01
CA VAL A 44 3.63 17.93 -1.80
C VAL A 44 5.08 18.34 -2.07
N ASP A 45 5.81 17.56 -2.85
CA ASP A 45 7.17 17.85 -3.30
C ASP A 45 7.19 19.11 -4.20
N ASP A 46 6.28 19.19 -5.18
CA ASP A 46 6.07 20.40 -5.98
C ASP A 46 5.75 21.63 -5.10
N GLN A 47 5.05 21.44 -3.99
CA GLN A 47 4.77 22.51 -3.02
C GLN A 47 6.01 22.88 -2.21
N ALA A 48 6.87 21.92 -1.88
CA ALA A 48 8.15 22.15 -1.22
C ALA A 48 9.04 23.03 -2.11
N ASP A 49 9.15 22.69 -3.41
CA ASP A 49 9.88 23.46 -4.42
C ASP A 49 9.36 24.90 -4.58
N MET A 50 8.05 25.10 -4.38
CA MET A 50 7.43 26.43 -4.41
C MET A 50 7.51 27.19 -3.08
N ALA A 51 7.98 26.56 -2.00
CA ALA A 51 8.07 27.18 -0.68
C ALA A 51 9.10 28.32 -0.70
N ALA A 52 8.71 29.47 -0.15
CA ALA A 52 9.58 30.65 -0.12
C ALA A 52 10.65 30.57 0.99
N ASN A 53 10.64 29.54 1.82
CA ASN A 53 11.54 29.38 2.95
C ASN A 53 11.93 27.92 3.20
N GLU A 54 13.20 27.72 3.53
CA GLU A 54 13.85 26.41 3.82
C GLU A 54 13.12 25.63 4.92
N MET A 55 12.56 26.32 5.93
CA MET A 55 11.81 25.65 7.01
C MET A 55 10.43 25.12 6.56
N GLY A 56 9.87 25.69 5.49
CA GLY A 56 8.63 25.23 4.88
C GLY A 56 8.89 24.10 3.88
N GLU A 57 9.96 24.22 3.11
CA GLU A 57 10.53 23.20 2.23
C GLU A 57 10.82 21.91 3.00
N ASP A 58 11.64 21.96 4.05
CA ASP A 58 11.97 20.80 4.90
C ASP A 58 10.71 20.09 5.44
N ALA A 59 9.70 20.85 5.88
CA ALA A 59 8.49 20.28 6.45
C ALA A 59 7.61 19.58 5.41
N LEU A 60 7.65 20.07 4.16
CA LEU A 60 6.92 19.51 3.03
C LEU A 60 7.68 18.31 2.44
N GLU A 61 9.00 18.37 2.29
CA GLU A 61 9.85 17.22 1.91
C GLU A 61 9.65 16.06 2.90
N ASN A 62 9.71 16.32 4.21
CA ASN A 62 9.43 15.28 5.23
C ASN A 62 8.02 14.69 5.11
N GLN A 63 7.06 15.46 4.60
CA GLN A 63 5.70 14.97 4.36
C GLN A 63 5.62 14.14 3.08
N ALA A 64 6.30 14.56 2.01
CA ALA A 64 6.43 13.80 0.77
C ALA A 64 7.11 12.44 1.04
N ASP A 65 8.24 12.42 1.75
CA ASP A 65 8.92 11.20 2.19
C ASP A 65 7.98 10.28 2.99
N ALA A 66 7.18 10.84 3.90
CA ALA A 66 6.24 10.06 4.69
C ALA A 66 5.08 9.48 3.85
N LEU A 67 4.74 10.11 2.72
CA LEU A 67 3.75 9.60 1.77
C LEU A 67 4.39 8.50 0.91
N GLU A 68 5.60 8.71 0.39
CA GLU A 68 6.34 7.70 -0.38
C GLU A 68 6.53 6.41 0.42
N ASN A 69 6.98 6.52 1.69
CA ASN A 69 7.09 5.38 2.60
C ASN A 69 5.75 4.65 2.84
N ARG A 70 4.61 5.37 2.78
CA ARG A 70 3.29 4.73 2.87
C ARG A 70 2.91 4.03 1.57
N ALA A 71 3.24 4.61 0.43
CA ALA A 71 3.02 3.97 -0.87
C ALA A 71 3.78 2.63 -0.93
N ASP A 72 5.05 2.64 -0.55
CA ASP A 72 5.89 1.44 -0.45
C ASP A 72 5.29 0.39 0.48
N ALA A 73 4.89 0.80 1.70
CA ALA A 73 4.26 -0.12 2.65
C ALA A 73 2.94 -0.71 2.14
N VAL A 74 2.20 0.03 1.31
CA VAL A 74 0.98 -0.46 0.66
C VAL A 74 1.33 -1.49 -0.42
N ARG A 75 2.30 -1.22 -1.30
CA ARG A 75 2.77 -2.19 -2.32
C ARG A 75 3.30 -3.45 -1.67
N GLU A 76 4.19 -3.34 -0.69
CA GLU A 76 4.75 -4.48 0.04
C GLU A 76 3.65 -5.27 0.75
N SER A 77 2.65 -4.61 1.33
CA SER A 77 1.49 -5.31 1.90
C SER A 77 0.60 -5.98 0.84
N GLY A 78 0.54 -5.45 -0.38
CA GLY A 78 -0.19 -6.04 -1.51
C GLY A 78 0.50 -7.29 -2.01
N GLU A 79 1.80 -7.18 -2.32
CA GLU A 79 2.68 -8.26 -2.73
C GLU A 79 2.68 -9.39 -1.70
N ALA A 80 2.92 -9.10 -0.42
CA ALA A 80 2.92 -10.11 0.64
C ALA A 80 1.58 -10.85 0.78
N ARG A 81 0.46 -10.21 0.43
CA ARG A 81 -0.85 -10.86 0.37
C ARG A 81 -1.02 -11.69 -0.89
N SER A 82 -0.56 -11.20 -2.03
CA SER A 82 -0.54 -11.91 -3.31
C SER A 82 0.24 -13.22 -3.15
N ASP A 83 1.47 -13.14 -2.63
CA ASP A 83 2.35 -14.28 -2.33
C ASP A 83 1.68 -15.29 -1.38
N ALA A 84 1.08 -14.82 -0.30
CA ALA A 84 0.40 -15.71 0.65
C ALA A 84 -0.83 -16.41 0.04
N MET A 85 -1.50 -15.78 -0.93
CA MET A 85 -2.60 -16.40 -1.67
C MET A 85 -2.11 -17.42 -2.69
N GLU A 86 -0.99 -17.14 -3.38
CA GLU A 86 -0.36 -18.09 -4.29
C GLU A 86 0.18 -19.33 -3.56
N GLU A 87 0.85 -19.15 -2.42
CA GLU A 87 1.38 -20.26 -1.62
C GLU A 87 0.25 -21.13 -1.02
N ALA A 88 -0.93 -20.55 -0.79
CA ALA A 88 -2.10 -21.26 -0.29
C ALA A 88 -2.86 -22.07 -1.37
N ARG A 89 -2.49 -21.94 -2.66
CA ARG A 89 -3.14 -22.58 -3.80
C ARG A 89 -2.56 -23.97 -4.12
#